data_AF-A0A818EVI5-F1
#
_entry.id   AF-A0A818EVI5-F1
#
_cell.length_a   1.000
_cell.length_b   1.000
_cell.length_c   1.000
_cell.angle_alpha   90.00
_cell.angle_beta   90.00
_cell.angle_gamma   90.00
#
_symmetry.space_group_name_H-M   'P 1'
#
loop_
_entity.id
_entity.type
_entity.pdbx_description
1 polymer ?
#
loop_
_entity_poly.entity_id
_entity_poly.type
_entity_poly.pdbx_seq_one_letter_code
_entity_poly.pdbx_strand_id
1 'polypeptide(L)'
;MFANLQYLNFGRSSVYDERLFFCIIPSTVFSTNLLELHVCLKSFHDCLYLLNGHFNQLQTLYIDVDLIFSSDIRNISMKKLPTLKCFWLHSDTITSAYDELVVPLLHRMPNLEKLDLYMNVIERKTFFDGNDLKMNIINYMPQLNKFTFNICSLSSLYNEINLPSNEDIQKTFRDFNNKEIIYWADYFPERRKGHCRIYSYPYKWKYYDDITNHFPGKIFKYVRSISLYDERPFEHEFFLRIAESFPLIEELFVRNQKQQINKPIEKSKKLSIIKYPSLKQLFLNNTCIDYHEQFLFDTKTSLPFNVRVNMQYGLVKQVTHNFTSNTTRSNCAKINFANLRKQMKFPEYSDDFSTGKELFRKHIKDYFPHTQID
;
A
#
# COMPACT_ATOMS: atom_id res chain seq x y z
N MET A 1 -12.93 9.11 -37.10
CA MET A 1 -12.74 10.36 -36.32
C MET A 1 -11.56 10.09 -35.39
N PHE A 2 -10.57 11.00 -35.25
CA PHE A 2 -9.26 10.87 -34.55
C PHE A 2 -8.00 10.50 -35.37
N ALA A 3 -7.88 10.85 -36.66
CA ALA A 3 -6.72 10.45 -37.49
C ALA A 3 -5.31 10.89 -37.00
N ASN A 4 -5.21 11.84 -36.07
CA ASN A 4 -3.95 12.41 -35.57
C ASN A 4 -3.77 12.29 -34.05
N LEU A 5 -4.55 11.44 -33.39
CA LEU A 5 -4.42 11.27 -31.94
C LEU A 5 -3.13 10.49 -31.63
N GLN A 6 -2.20 11.12 -30.91
CA GLN A 6 -0.92 10.54 -30.50
C GLN A 6 -0.89 10.12 -29.02
N TYR A 7 -1.74 10.74 -28.20
CA TYR A 7 -1.86 10.52 -26.76
C TYR A 7 -3.31 10.28 -26.38
N LEU A 8 -3.55 9.30 -25.53
CA LEU A 8 -4.88 8.99 -24.99
C LEU A 8 -4.79 8.59 -23.53
N ASN A 9 -5.68 9.15 -22.69
CA ASN A 9 -5.74 8.87 -21.27
C ASN A 9 -7.18 8.54 -20.85
N PHE A 10 -7.37 7.35 -20.30
CA PHE A 10 -8.60 6.92 -19.65
C PHE A 10 -8.39 6.96 -18.14
N GLY A 11 -8.93 7.98 -17.48
CA GLY A 11 -8.98 8.03 -16.02
C GLY A 11 -10.01 7.04 -15.47
N ARG A 12 -9.86 6.66 -14.19
CA ARG A 12 -10.83 5.80 -13.46
C ARG A 12 -12.25 6.36 -13.65
N SER A 13 -13.11 5.59 -14.33
CA SER A 13 -14.55 5.87 -14.38
C SER A 13 -15.23 5.16 -13.22
N SER A 14 -16.09 5.85 -12.47
CA SER A 14 -16.92 5.23 -11.42
C SER A 14 -18.05 4.36 -11.98
N VAL A 15 -18.21 4.30 -13.31
CA VAL A 15 -19.30 3.59 -13.98
C VAL A 15 -18.83 2.19 -14.34
N TYR A 16 -19.57 1.20 -13.86
CA TYR A 16 -19.27 -0.24 -13.76
C TYR A 16 -18.99 -1.00 -15.08
N ASP A 17 -18.78 -0.35 -16.22
CA ASP A 17 -18.76 -1.03 -17.51
C ASP A 17 -17.73 -0.49 -18.52
N GLU A 18 -16.45 -0.51 -18.14
CA GLU A 18 -15.32 -0.27 -19.05
C GLU A 18 -15.20 -1.38 -20.13
N ARG A 19 -15.73 -2.58 -19.86
CA ARG A 19 -15.79 -3.68 -20.82
C ARG A 19 -16.59 -3.30 -22.07
N LEU A 20 -17.72 -2.62 -21.91
CA LEU A 20 -18.51 -2.14 -23.04
C LEU A 20 -17.76 -1.08 -23.84
N PHE A 21 -16.98 -0.18 -23.22
CA PHE A 21 -16.33 0.90 -23.96
C PHE A 21 -15.27 0.37 -24.95
N PHE A 22 -14.45 -0.61 -24.55
CA PHE A 22 -13.40 -1.16 -25.41
C PHE A 22 -13.86 -2.29 -26.33
N CYS A 23 -14.89 -3.06 -25.94
CA CYS A 23 -15.50 -4.05 -26.84
C CYS A 23 -16.38 -3.42 -27.92
N ILE A 24 -16.94 -2.22 -27.67
CA ILE A 24 -17.86 -1.55 -28.62
C ILE A 24 -17.13 -0.62 -29.57
N ILE A 25 -16.00 -0.01 -29.18
CA ILE A 25 -15.27 0.88 -30.09
C ILE A 25 -14.52 0.03 -31.12
N PRO A 26 -14.93 0.07 -32.40
CA PRO A 26 -14.26 -0.71 -33.45
C PRO A 26 -12.79 -0.29 -33.57
N SER A 27 -11.92 -1.23 -33.92
CA SER A 27 -10.48 -1.00 -34.19
C SER A 27 -10.21 0.15 -35.18
N THR A 28 -11.19 0.50 -36.00
CA THR A 28 -11.15 1.55 -37.01
C THR A 28 -11.38 2.97 -36.45
N VAL A 29 -11.78 3.12 -35.19
CA VAL A 29 -12.04 4.42 -34.56
C VAL A 29 -10.79 4.99 -33.87
N PHE A 30 -9.89 4.13 -33.39
CA PHE A 30 -8.63 4.59 -32.83
C PHE A 30 -7.61 4.86 -33.94
N SER A 31 -6.93 6.01 -33.83
CA SER A 31 -5.85 6.41 -34.71
C SER A 31 -4.83 5.27 -34.86
N THR A 32 -4.45 4.94 -36.09
CA THR A 32 -3.28 4.08 -36.35
C THR A 32 -1.98 4.71 -35.84
N ASN A 33 -2.01 5.99 -35.47
CA ASN A 33 -0.86 6.81 -35.06
C ASN A 33 -0.76 7.03 -33.54
N LEU A 34 -1.50 6.28 -32.72
CA LEU A 34 -1.40 6.40 -31.26
C LEU A 34 -0.02 5.90 -30.79
N LEU A 35 0.74 6.78 -30.15
CA LEU A 35 2.10 6.48 -29.65
C LEU A 35 2.11 6.23 -28.14
N GLU A 36 1.20 6.88 -27.41
CA GLU A 36 1.13 6.84 -25.95
C GLU A 36 -0.29 6.60 -25.44
N LEU A 37 -0.42 5.65 -24.51
CA LEU A 37 -1.69 5.23 -23.95
C LEU A 37 -1.59 5.09 -22.43
N HIS A 38 -2.48 5.78 -21.73
CA HIS A 38 -2.67 5.65 -20.28
C HIS A 38 -4.06 5.09 -20.02
N VAL A 39 -4.12 4.01 -19.25
CA VAL A 39 -5.38 3.37 -18.89
C VAL A 39 -5.40 3.06 -17.40
N CYS A 40 -6.48 3.49 -16.74
CA CYS A 40 -6.90 2.95 -15.45
C CYS A 40 -7.98 1.91 -15.73
N LEU A 41 -7.78 0.67 -15.29
CA LEU A 41 -8.69 -0.45 -15.57
C LEU A 41 -9.10 -1.15 -14.28
N LYS A 42 -10.34 -1.61 -14.21
CA LYS A 42 -10.77 -2.45 -13.09
C LYS A 42 -10.12 -3.84 -13.10
N SER A 43 -9.89 -4.42 -14.29
CA SER A 43 -9.37 -5.78 -14.44
C SER A 43 -8.25 -5.84 -15.47
N PHE A 44 -7.23 -6.64 -15.17
CA PHE A 44 -6.12 -6.89 -16.10
C PHE A 44 -6.57 -7.57 -17.40
N HIS A 45 -7.68 -8.30 -17.37
CA HIS A 45 -8.25 -8.93 -18.56
C HIS A 45 -8.60 -7.90 -19.63
N ASP A 46 -9.17 -6.77 -19.20
CA ASP A 46 -9.60 -5.68 -20.09
C ASP A 46 -8.39 -5.10 -20.84
N CYS A 47 -7.22 -5.09 -20.19
CA CYS A 47 -5.95 -4.73 -20.82
C CYS A 47 -5.53 -5.72 -21.92
N LEU A 48 -5.61 -7.03 -21.66
CA LEU A 48 -5.20 -8.03 -22.65
C LEU A 48 -6.06 -7.96 -23.92
N TYR A 49 -7.36 -7.69 -23.77
CA TYR A 49 -8.25 -7.43 -24.91
C TYR A 49 -7.86 -6.16 -25.66
N LEU A 50 -7.61 -5.06 -24.95
CA LEU A 50 -7.17 -3.79 -25.53
C LEU A 50 -5.89 -3.95 -26.38
N LEU A 51 -4.95 -4.76 -25.92
CA LEU A 51 -3.66 -4.97 -26.59
C LEU A 51 -3.71 -5.97 -27.74
N ASN A 52 -4.80 -6.72 -27.91
CA ASN A 52 -4.89 -7.78 -28.91
C ASN A 52 -5.17 -7.27 -30.34
N GLY A 53 -4.25 -6.45 -30.88
CA GLY A 53 -4.22 -6.07 -32.30
C GLY A 53 -4.71 -4.67 -32.66
N HIS A 54 -4.92 -3.80 -31.67
CA HIS A 54 -5.47 -2.46 -31.89
C HIS A 54 -4.43 -1.34 -32.02
N PHE A 55 -3.20 -1.52 -31.50
CA PHE A 55 -2.21 -0.42 -31.40
C PHE A 55 -0.82 -0.80 -31.92
N ASN A 56 -0.68 -0.95 -33.23
CA ASN A 56 0.56 -1.41 -33.85
C ASN A 56 1.73 -0.39 -33.75
N GLN A 57 1.46 0.90 -33.55
CA GLN A 57 2.49 1.96 -33.43
C GLN A 57 2.78 2.38 -31.99
N LEU A 58 2.10 1.77 -31.00
CA LEU A 58 2.23 2.18 -29.60
C LEU A 58 3.67 2.01 -29.10
N GLN A 59 4.23 3.08 -28.57
CA GLN A 59 5.59 3.10 -28.01
C GLN A 59 5.57 3.12 -26.48
N THR A 60 4.52 3.68 -25.90
CA THR A 60 4.45 4.00 -24.48
C THR A 60 3.10 3.56 -23.93
N LEU A 61 3.10 2.71 -22.91
CA LEU A 61 1.86 2.17 -22.32
C LEU A 61 1.93 2.20 -20.79
N TYR A 62 0.96 2.89 -20.18
CA TYR A 62 0.77 2.96 -18.74
C TYR A 62 -0.54 2.28 -18.35
N ILE A 63 -0.46 1.32 -17.44
CA ILE A 63 -1.62 0.62 -16.88
C ILE A 63 -1.61 0.78 -15.38
N ASP A 64 -2.69 1.35 -14.86
CA ASP A 64 -3.07 1.26 -13.46
C ASP A 64 -4.27 0.30 -13.36
N VAL A 65 -4.15 -0.77 -12.59
CA VAL A 65 -5.16 -1.83 -12.55
C VAL A 65 -5.56 -2.16 -11.12
N ASP A 66 -6.87 -2.27 -10.92
CA ASP A 66 -7.42 -2.59 -9.61
C ASP A 66 -7.40 -4.08 -9.30
N LEU A 67 -7.36 -4.99 -10.27
CA LEU A 67 -7.40 -6.43 -10.03
C LEU A 67 -6.63 -7.20 -11.13
N ILE A 68 -5.67 -8.02 -10.73
CA ILE A 68 -5.01 -9.00 -11.59
C ILE A 68 -5.25 -10.38 -11.00
N PHE A 69 -6.27 -11.10 -11.48
CA PHE A 69 -6.56 -12.47 -11.05
C PHE A 69 -6.55 -13.42 -12.25
N SER A 70 -6.19 -14.67 -11.99
CA SER A 70 -6.34 -15.74 -12.96
C SER A 70 -7.77 -16.26 -12.87
N SER A 71 -8.68 -15.66 -13.61
CA SER A 71 -10.00 -16.24 -13.83
C SER A 71 -10.03 -16.77 -15.25
N ASP A 72 -9.96 -18.10 -15.42
CA ASP A 72 -10.28 -18.86 -16.64
C ASP A 72 -9.82 -18.22 -17.98
N ILE A 73 -8.63 -17.60 -18.05
CA ILE A 73 -8.02 -17.24 -19.34
C ILE A 73 -7.41 -18.49 -19.95
N ARG A 74 -8.27 -19.37 -20.45
CA ARG A 74 -7.86 -20.34 -21.45
C ARG A 74 -7.91 -19.62 -22.80
N ASN A 75 -6.73 -19.23 -23.30
CA ASN A 75 -6.45 -18.92 -24.72
C ASN A 75 -6.65 -17.48 -25.24
N ILE A 76 -6.24 -16.42 -24.54
CA ILE A 76 -5.97 -15.16 -25.26
C ILE A 76 -4.61 -15.28 -25.96
N SER A 77 -4.62 -15.63 -27.24
CA SER A 77 -3.42 -15.60 -28.09
C SER A 77 -3.03 -14.16 -28.38
N MET A 78 -2.17 -13.59 -27.52
CA MET A 78 -1.67 -12.23 -27.71
C MET A 78 -0.59 -12.15 -28.79
N LYS A 79 -0.74 -11.20 -29.70
CA LYS A 79 0.31 -10.81 -30.64
C LYS A 79 1.50 -10.19 -29.91
N LYS A 80 2.69 -10.26 -30.53
CA LYS A 80 3.86 -9.51 -30.06
C LYS A 80 3.58 -8.01 -30.18
N LEU A 81 4.16 -7.23 -29.27
CA LEU A 81 4.10 -5.76 -29.23
C LEU A 81 5.52 -5.21 -29.48
N PRO A 82 6.09 -5.36 -30.70
CA PRO A 82 7.49 -5.04 -30.97
C PRO A 82 7.78 -3.53 -31.01
N THR A 83 6.76 -2.68 -31.10
CA THR A 83 6.92 -1.23 -31.15
C THR A 83 6.98 -0.59 -29.76
N LEU A 84 6.59 -1.32 -28.72
CA LEU A 84 6.55 -0.82 -27.36
C LEU A 84 7.97 -0.68 -26.78
N LYS A 85 8.30 0.53 -26.34
CA LYS A 85 9.58 0.90 -25.74
C LYS A 85 9.46 1.17 -24.24
N CYS A 86 8.31 1.66 -23.78
CA CYS A 86 8.08 2.00 -22.38
C CYS A 86 6.80 1.35 -21.86
N PHE A 87 6.89 0.69 -20.70
CA PHE A 87 5.76 0.02 -20.07
C PHE A 87 5.73 0.27 -18.57
N TRP A 88 4.57 0.69 -18.08
CA TRP A 88 4.27 0.83 -16.65
C TRP A 88 3.10 -0.06 -16.30
N LEU A 89 3.28 -0.92 -15.29
CA LEU A 89 2.20 -1.67 -14.69
C LEU A 89 2.16 -1.38 -13.19
N HIS A 90 1.05 -0.81 -12.75
CA HIS A 90 0.76 -0.49 -11.37
C HIS A 90 -0.49 -1.25 -10.92
N SER A 91 -0.34 -2.07 -9.88
CA SER A 91 -1.45 -2.77 -9.23
C SER A 91 -1.38 -2.52 -7.74
N ASP A 92 -2.30 -1.69 -7.24
CA ASP A 92 -2.45 -1.43 -5.80
C ASP A 92 -2.98 -2.66 -5.05
N THR A 93 -3.67 -3.56 -5.75
CA THR A 93 -4.18 -4.79 -5.15
C THR A 93 -3.22 -5.95 -5.25
N ILE A 94 -3.51 -6.93 -4.41
CA ILE A 94 -2.89 -8.24 -4.44
C ILE A 94 -3.26 -9.01 -5.72
N THR A 95 -2.28 -9.71 -6.30
CA THR A 95 -2.44 -10.59 -7.47
C THR A 95 -1.89 -11.98 -7.21
N SER A 96 -2.58 -13.03 -7.67
CA SER A 96 -2.05 -14.40 -7.76
C SER A 96 -1.59 -14.78 -9.17
N ALA A 97 -1.73 -13.88 -10.14
CA ALA A 97 -1.61 -14.19 -11.57
C ALA A 97 -0.34 -13.61 -12.21
N TYR A 98 0.70 -13.37 -11.42
CA TYR A 98 1.96 -12.84 -11.93
C TYR A 98 2.60 -13.78 -12.97
N ASP A 99 2.82 -15.04 -12.59
CA ASP A 99 3.49 -16.02 -13.45
C ASP A 99 2.64 -16.38 -14.68
N GLU A 100 1.31 -16.32 -14.56
CA GLU A 100 0.36 -16.73 -15.61
C GLU A 100 -0.02 -15.61 -16.59
N LEU A 101 -0.09 -14.35 -16.14
CA LEU A 101 -0.58 -13.22 -16.95
C LEU A 101 0.47 -12.15 -17.15
N VAL A 102 1.18 -11.75 -16.09
CA VAL A 102 2.13 -10.63 -16.17
C VAL A 102 3.39 -11.04 -16.91
N VAL A 103 4.03 -12.15 -16.51
CA VAL A 103 5.26 -12.63 -17.16
C VAL A 103 5.06 -12.91 -18.65
N PRO A 104 4.01 -13.65 -19.09
CA PRO A 104 3.79 -13.87 -20.51
C PRO A 104 3.50 -12.60 -21.29
N LEU A 105 2.80 -11.61 -20.72
CA LEU A 105 2.59 -10.31 -21.35
C LEU A 105 3.93 -9.60 -21.58
N LEU A 106 4.77 -9.55 -20.54
CA LEU A 106 6.09 -8.93 -20.60
C LEU A 106 6.96 -9.58 -21.70
N HIS A 107 6.92 -10.90 -21.86
CA HIS A 107 7.64 -11.62 -22.94
C HIS A 107 7.17 -11.25 -24.35
N ARG A 108 5.99 -10.63 -24.50
CA ARG A 108 5.50 -10.13 -25.80
C ARG A 108 6.07 -8.77 -26.18
N MET A 109 6.85 -8.13 -25.31
CA MET A 109 7.43 -6.79 -25.49
C MET A 109 8.98 -6.85 -25.61
N PRO A 110 9.54 -7.51 -26.65
CA PRO A 110 10.97 -7.82 -26.71
C PRO A 110 11.88 -6.58 -26.86
N ASN A 111 11.33 -5.46 -27.33
CA ASN A 111 12.07 -4.22 -27.59
C ASN A 111 11.91 -3.18 -26.47
N LEU A 112 11.43 -3.61 -25.31
CA LEU A 112 11.20 -2.72 -24.18
C LEU A 112 12.52 -2.13 -23.68
N GLU A 113 12.59 -0.80 -23.65
CA GLU A 113 13.74 -0.03 -23.17
C GLU A 113 13.57 0.37 -21.69
N LYS A 114 12.32 0.63 -21.27
CA LYS A 114 11.96 1.06 -19.91
C LYS A 114 10.79 0.26 -19.36
N LEU A 115 10.97 -0.28 -18.16
CA LEU A 115 9.96 -1.03 -17.42
C LEU A 115 9.84 -0.47 -16.00
N ASP A 116 8.62 -0.16 -15.59
CA ASP A 116 8.30 0.21 -14.22
C ASP A 116 7.18 -0.70 -13.70
N LEU A 117 7.46 -1.48 -12.65
CA LEU A 117 6.52 -2.44 -12.06
C LEU A 117 6.20 -2.12 -10.60
N TYR A 118 4.92 -2.04 -10.25
CA TYR A 118 4.46 -1.97 -8.88
C TYR A 118 3.38 -3.02 -8.64
N MET A 119 3.61 -3.93 -7.71
CA MET A 119 2.68 -5.01 -7.48
C MET A 119 2.88 -5.73 -6.14
N ASN A 120 1.77 -6.22 -5.61
CA ASN A 120 1.73 -7.13 -4.46
C ASN A 120 1.28 -8.50 -4.96
N VAL A 121 2.11 -9.53 -4.86
CA VAL A 121 1.85 -10.88 -5.39
C VAL A 121 1.64 -11.85 -4.23
N ILE A 122 0.57 -12.64 -4.26
CA ILE A 122 0.29 -13.72 -3.30
C ILE A 122 0.47 -15.08 -3.94
N GLU A 123 0.44 -16.11 -3.10
CA GLU A 123 0.29 -17.52 -3.50
C GLU A 123 1.47 -18.08 -4.32
N ARG A 124 2.58 -17.34 -4.40
CA ARG A 124 3.84 -17.88 -4.91
C ARG A 124 4.42 -18.87 -3.91
N LYS A 125 4.95 -19.96 -4.45
CA LYS A 125 5.69 -20.98 -3.67
C LYS A 125 7.00 -20.46 -3.10
N THR A 126 7.56 -19.40 -3.69
CA THR A 126 8.81 -18.78 -3.24
C THR A 126 8.69 -17.26 -3.29
N PHE A 127 9.51 -16.59 -2.49
CA PHE A 127 9.68 -15.14 -2.59
C PHE A 127 10.29 -14.74 -3.91
N PHE A 128 10.02 -13.50 -4.32
CA PHE A 128 10.80 -12.87 -5.36
C PHE A 128 12.23 -12.63 -4.89
N ASP A 129 13.16 -13.02 -5.75
CA ASP A 129 14.58 -12.70 -5.62
C ASP A 129 15.12 -12.16 -6.96
N GLY A 130 16.43 -11.89 -7.01
CA GLY A 130 17.10 -11.46 -8.22
C GLY A 130 17.13 -12.52 -9.33
N ASN A 131 17.14 -13.81 -8.99
CA ASN A 131 17.11 -14.87 -9.98
C ASN A 131 15.75 -14.94 -10.69
N ASP A 132 14.65 -14.81 -9.93
CA ASP A 132 13.30 -14.70 -10.46
C ASP A 132 13.18 -13.56 -11.48
N LEU A 133 13.63 -12.36 -11.12
CA LEU A 133 13.57 -11.20 -12.00
C LEU A 133 14.49 -11.36 -13.21
N LYS A 134 15.66 -11.97 -13.04
CA LYS A 134 16.60 -12.25 -14.14
C LYS A 134 15.99 -13.21 -15.14
N MET A 135 15.48 -14.34 -14.65
CA MET A 135 14.93 -15.40 -15.47
C MET A 135 13.63 -14.96 -16.15
N ASN A 136 12.71 -14.31 -15.44
CA ASN A 136 11.39 -14.03 -15.97
C ASN A 136 11.28 -12.69 -16.71
N ILE A 137 12.20 -11.74 -16.50
CA ILE A 137 12.11 -10.40 -17.09
C ILE A 137 13.38 -10.08 -17.88
N ILE A 138 14.53 -10.00 -17.21
CA ILE A 138 15.76 -9.44 -17.80
C ILE A 138 16.21 -10.23 -19.02
N ASN A 139 16.24 -11.56 -18.93
CA ASN A 139 16.70 -12.43 -20.02
C ASN A 139 15.83 -12.31 -21.29
N TYR A 140 14.57 -11.88 -21.16
CA TYR A 140 13.63 -11.73 -22.27
C TYR A 140 13.60 -10.31 -22.85
N MET A 141 14.28 -9.34 -22.21
CA MET A 141 14.26 -7.93 -22.60
C MET A 141 15.69 -7.39 -22.75
N PRO A 142 16.42 -7.78 -23.81
CA PRO A 142 17.82 -7.40 -24.00
C PRO A 142 18.03 -5.89 -24.21
N GLN A 143 16.98 -5.15 -24.59
CA GLN A 143 17.03 -3.70 -24.79
C GLN A 143 16.71 -2.90 -23.50
N LEU A 144 16.38 -3.59 -22.39
CA LEU A 144 15.95 -2.95 -21.16
C LEU A 144 17.12 -2.22 -20.50
N ASN A 145 17.14 -0.90 -20.64
CA ASN A 145 18.16 -0.03 -20.04
C ASN A 145 17.72 0.56 -18.69
N LYS A 146 16.41 0.56 -18.42
CA LYS A 146 15.86 1.07 -17.17
C LYS A 146 14.77 0.15 -16.65
N PHE A 147 15.01 -0.41 -15.47
CA PHE A 147 14.03 -1.20 -14.75
C PHE A 147 13.87 -0.63 -13.33
N THR A 148 12.70 -0.04 -13.05
CA THR A 148 12.31 0.34 -11.69
C THR A 148 11.23 -0.62 -11.22
N PHE A 149 11.29 -1.08 -9.99
CA PHE A 149 10.23 -1.93 -9.46
C PHE A 149 10.00 -1.72 -7.97
N ASN A 150 8.80 -2.09 -7.51
CA ASN A 150 8.45 -2.39 -6.13
C ASN A 150 7.53 -3.61 -6.16
N ILE A 151 8.09 -4.75 -5.78
CA ILE A 151 7.39 -6.03 -5.81
C ILE A 151 7.38 -6.58 -4.40
N CYS A 152 6.19 -6.91 -3.92
CA CYS A 152 5.98 -7.53 -2.63
C CYS A 152 5.41 -8.93 -2.86
N SER A 153 6.19 -9.97 -2.56
CA SER A 153 5.69 -11.35 -2.47
C SER A 153 5.15 -11.65 -1.08
N LEU A 154 3.96 -12.23 -1.03
CA LEU A 154 3.39 -12.89 0.12
C LEU A 154 3.30 -14.39 -0.15
N SER A 155 4.11 -15.16 0.55
CA SER A 155 4.17 -16.62 0.41
C SER A 155 3.60 -17.30 1.65
N SER A 156 3.01 -18.47 1.44
CA SER A 156 2.52 -19.29 2.55
C SER A 156 3.62 -20.21 3.04
N LEU A 157 3.88 -20.23 4.34
CA LEU A 157 4.96 -21.02 4.93
C LEU A 157 4.57 -22.49 5.18
N TYR A 158 3.55 -23.01 4.49
CA TYR A 158 3.11 -24.38 4.69
C TYR A 158 4.20 -25.33 4.19
N ASN A 159 4.81 -26.06 5.13
CA ASN A 159 5.85 -27.08 4.88
C ASN A 159 7.23 -26.55 4.45
N GLU A 160 7.50 -25.24 4.59
CA GLU A 160 8.84 -24.70 4.33
C GLU A 160 9.76 -24.91 5.53
N ILE A 161 10.78 -25.76 5.35
CA ILE A 161 11.80 -26.05 6.38
C ILE A 161 12.94 -25.02 6.33
N ASN A 162 13.20 -24.45 5.16
CA ASN A 162 14.31 -23.51 4.92
C ASN A 162 13.78 -22.20 4.36
N LEU A 163 13.62 -21.23 5.24
CA LEU A 163 13.18 -19.88 4.90
C LEU A 163 14.39 -19.03 4.48
N PRO A 164 14.41 -18.38 3.30
CA PRO A 164 15.57 -17.60 2.87
C PRO A 164 15.83 -16.41 3.81
N SER A 165 17.08 -16.24 4.24
CA SER A 165 17.45 -15.05 5.01
C SER A 165 17.45 -13.79 4.11
N ASN A 166 17.49 -12.62 4.74
CA ASN A 166 17.73 -11.37 4.02
C ASN A 166 19.03 -11.44 3.20
N GLU A 167 20.09 -11.97 3.80
CA GLU A 167 21.38 -12.14 3.16
C GLU A 167 21.31 -13.08 1.95
N ASP A 168 20.49 -14.12 2.00
CA ASP A 168 20.31 -15.03 0.86
C ASP A 168 19.61 -14.33 -0.30
N ILE A 169 18.55 -13.55 -0.03
CA ILE A 169 17.87 -12.74 -1.04
C ILE A 169 18.84 -11.69 -1.61
N GLN A 170 19.64 -11.02 -0.78
CA GLN A 170 20.62 -10.05 -1.24
C GLN A 170 21.60 -10.63 -2.27
N LYS A 171 22.09 -11.84 -2.01
CA LYS A 171 23.12 -12.48 -2.85
C LYS A 171 22.63 -12.68 -4.28
N THR A 172 21.33 -12.83 -4.50
CA THR A 172 20.74 -13.02 -5.83
C THR A 172 20.76 -11.75 -6.69
N PHE A 173 20.94 -10.58 -6.09
CA PHE A 173 21.01 -9.29 -6.80
C PHE A 173 22.43 -8.85 -7.16
N ARG A 174 23.46 -9.68 -6.89
CA ARG A 174 24.87 -9.31 -7.11
C ARG A 174 25.18 -8.92 -8.56
N ASP A 175 24.50 -9.56 -9.52
CA ASP A 175 24.71 -9.34 -10.95
C ASP A 175 23.74 -8.31 -11.56
N PHE A 176 22.92 -7.64 -10.75
CA PHE A 176 22.02 -6.61 -11.25
C PHE A 176 22.78 -5.33 -11.57
N ASN A 177 22.56 -4.79 -12.77
CA ASN A 177 23.09 -3.48 -13.17
C ASN A 177 22.63 -2.36 -12.24
N ASN A 178 21.43 -2.48 -11.67
CA ASN A 178 20.95 -1.57 -10.63
C ASN A 178 21.54 -1.96 -9.28
N LYS A 179 22.51 -1.17 -8.80
CA LYS A 179 23.22 -1.43 -7.54
C LYS A 179 22.44 -1.03 -6.29
N GLU A 180 21.33 -0.30 -6.43
CA GLU A 180 20.56 0.22 -5.30
C GLU A 180 19.20 -0.47 -5.20
N ILE A 181 19.23 -1.79 -4.99
CA ILE A 181 18.05 -2.60 -4.71
C ILE A 181 17.93 -2.80 -3.20
N ILE A 182 16.77 -2.47 -2.65
CA ILE A 182 16.45 -2.72 -1.26
C ILE A 182 15.54 -3.91 -1.19
N TYR A 183 15.81 -4.79 -0.25
CA TYR A 183 15.07 -6.02 -0.03
C TYR A 183 14.96 -6.27 1.48
N TRP A 184 13.88 -6.92 1.89
CA TRP A 184 13.78 -7.56 3.20
C TRP A 184 12.67 -8.61 3.16
N ALA A 185 12.91 -9.67 3.91
CA ALA A 185 12.02 -10.76 4.19
C ALA A 185 11.63 -10.74 5.66
N ASP A 186 10.33 -10.82 5.87
CA ASP A 186 9.67 -10.94 7.16
C ASP A 186 8.90 -12.24 7.20
N TYR A 187 8.96 -12.88 8.37
CA TYR A 187 8.25 -14.11 8.63
C TYR A 187 7.26 -13.88 9.76
N PHE A 188 6.03 -14.36 9.54
CA PHE A 188 4.90 -14.21 10.42
C PHE A 188 4.40 -15.60 10.82
N PRO A 189 5.04 -16.24 11.84
CA PRO A 189 4.71 -17.59 12.26
C PRO A 189 3.25 -17.78 12.67
N GLU A 190 2.63 -16.80 13.34
CA GLU A 190 1.24 -16.93 13.81
C GLU A 190 0.27 -17.03 12.63
N ARG A 191 0.55 -16.29 11.55
CA ARG A 191 -0.21 -16.36 10.29
C ARG A 191 0.26 -17.44 9.32
N ARG A 192 1.38 -18.11 9.60
CA ARG A 192 2.06 -19.04 8.67
C ARG A 192 2.33 -18.40 7.31
N LYS A 193 2.76 -17.13 7.31
CA LYS A 193 3.02 -16.35 6.10
C LYS A 193 4.40 -15.74 6.13
N GLY A 194 5.00 -15.64 4.95
CA GLY A 194 6.19 -14.86 4.69
C GLY A 194 5.85 -13.66 3.82
N HIS A 195 6.58 -12.57 4.00
CA HIS A 195 6.51 -11.39 3.16
C HIS A 195 7.93 -11.03 2.75
N CYS A 196 8.20 -10.97 1.45
CA CYS A 196 9.44 -10.39 0.93
C CYS A 196 9.09 -9.21 0.04
N ARG A 197 9.65 -8.03 0.35
CA ARG A 197 9.56 -6.86 -0.52
C ARG A 197 10.92 -6.56 -1.11
N ILE A 198 10.92 -6.31 -2.41
CA ILE A 198 12.08 -5.86 -3.17
C ILE A 198 11.72 -4.60 -3.95
N TYR A 199 12.58 -3.59 -3.94
CA TYR A 199 12.35 -2.38 -4.73
C TYR A 199 13.65 -1.71 -5.19
N SER A 200 13.54 -0.96 -6.29
CA SER A 200 14.58 -0.09 -6.81
C SER A 200 14.60 1.25 -6.06
N TYR A 201 15.75 1.68 -5.57
CA TYR A 201 15.96 2.99 -4.96
C TYR A 201 16.41 4.03 -6.02
N PRO A 202 16.03 5.31 -5.90
CA PRO A 202 15.09 5.89 -4.93
C PRO A 202 13.65 5.41 -5.16
N TYR A 203 12.92 5.20 -4.07
CA TYR A 203 11.52 4.79 -4.10
C TYR A 203 10.64 5.93 -4.63
N LYS A 204 9.82 5.69 -5.65
CA LYS A 204 9.06 6.73 -6.37
C LYS A 204 7.56 6.70 -6.14
N TRP A 205 7.05 5.69 -5.44
CA TRP A 205 5.61 5.50 -5.27
C TRP A 205 5.06 6.29 -4.09
N LYS A 206 3.76 6.61 -4.18
CA LYS A 206 3.01 7.33 -3.15
C LYS A 206 2.67 6.44 -1.94
N TYR A 207 2.45 5.16 -2.17
CA TYR A 207 2.03 4.19 -1.16
C TYR A 207 3.20 3.33 -0.72
N TYR A 208 3.25 2.92 0.54
CA TYR A 208 4.17 1.91 1.04
C TYR A 208 3.49 1.06 2.10
N ASP A 209 3.14 -0.17 1.72
CA ASP A 209 2.35 -1.04 2.56
C ASP A 209 3.14 -2.08 3.35
N ASP A 210 2.59 -2.43 4.51
CA ASP A 210 3.05 -3.50 5.40
C ASP A 210 4.50 -3.36 5.84
N ILE A 211 4.84 -2.16 6.34
CA ILE A 211 6.12 -1.88 6.97
C ILE A 211 6.20 -2.59 8.32
N THR A 212 7.26 -3.37 8.52
CA THR A 212 7.52 -4.19 9.71
C THR A 212 8.64 -3.61 10.57
N ASN A 213 8.92 -4.20 11.75
CA ASN A 213 10.02 -3.76 12.61
C ASN A 213 11.42 -3.89 11.96
N HIS A 214 11.58 -4.72 10.90
CA HIS A 214 12.85 -4.82 10.18
C HIS A 214 13.11 -3.64 9.24
N PHE A 215 12.16 -2.71 9.11
CA PHE A 215 12.34 -1.51 8.31
C PHE A 215 13.60 -0.74 8.74
N PRO A 216 14.60 -0.60 7.84
CA PRO A 216 15.92 -0.06 8.21
C PRO A 216 15.90 1.45 8.44
N GLY A 217 14.80 2.13 8.09
CA GLY A 217 14.77 3.58 7.94
C GLY A 217 15.43 4.01 6.63
N LYS A 218 14.96 5.13 6.06
CA LYS A 218 15.50 5.84 4.88
C LYS A 218 14.58 7.01 4.56
N ILE A 219 15.04 8.00 3.79
CA ILE A 219 14.17 9.13 3.43
C ILE A 219 13.36 8.78 2.17
N PHE A 220 12.04 8.71 2.32
CA PHE A 220 11.08 8.44 1.24
C PHE A 220 10.32 9.71 0.87
N LYS A 221 10.87 10.49 -0.07
CA LYS A 221 10.34 11.82 -0.44
C LYS A 221 8.98 11.80 -1.13
N TYR A 222 8.63 10.69 -1.80
CA TYR A 222 7.41 10.58 -2.61
C TYR A 222 6.25 9.90 -1.87
N VAL A 223 6.54 9.18 -0.79
CA VAL A 223 5.53 8.44 -0.03
C VAL A 223 4.63 9.42 0.74
N ARG A 224 3.34 9.18 0.68
CA ARG A 224 2.28 9.94 1.38
C ARG A 224 1.41 9.06 2.25
N SER A 225 1.33 7.77 1.96
CA SER A 225 0.44 6.86 2.68
C SER A 225 1.20 5.58 2.99
N ILE A 226 1.21 5.18 4.25
CA ILE A 226 1.88 3.94 4.68
C ILE A 226 0.97 3.11 5.58
N SER A 227 1.16 1.80 5.51
CA SER A 227 0.59 0.85 6.47
C SER A 227 1.68 0.11 7.23
N LEU A 228 1.48 -0.04 8.54
CA LEU A 228 2.38 -0.71 9.47
C LEU A 228 1.74 -2.03 9.92
N TYR A 229 2.48 -3.12 9.84
CA TYR A 229 2.03 -4.44 10.31
C TYR A 229 3.22 -5.28 10.76
N ASP A 230 3.12 -5.94 11.91
CA ASP A 230 4.10 -6.93 12.37
C ASP A 230 3.41 -7.85 13.42
N GLU A 231 3.96 -9.05 13.62
CA GLU A 231 3.59 -9.95 14.72
C GLU A 231 4.37 -9.65 16.01
N ARG A 232 5.38 -8.77 15.95
CA ARG A 232 6.07 -8.18 17.10
C ARG A 232 5.51 -6.79 17.41
N PRO A 233 5.56 -6.32 18.67
CA PRO A 233 5.09 -4.98 19.00
C PRO A 233 5.92 -3.89 18.33
N PHE A 234 5.29 -2.74 18.08
CA PHE A 234 5.98 -1.53 17.61
C PHE A 234 6.34 -0.64 18.79
N GLU A 235 7.62 -0.53 19.10
CA GLU A 235 8.10 0.35 20.17
C GLU A 235 8.11 1.83 19.73
N HIS A 236 8.29 2.73 20.70
CA HIS A 236 8.32 4.17 20.43
C HIS A 236 9.37 4.56 19.38
N GLU A 237 10.56 3.97 19.45
CA GLU A 237 11.68 4.18 18.53
C GLU A 237 11.33 3.77 17.09
N PHE A 238 10.43 2.81 16.91
CA PHE A 238 9.92 2.44 15.59
C PHE A 238 9.12 3.59 14.99
N PHE A 239 8.16 4.16 15.74
CA PHE A 239 7.38 5.30 15.28
C PHE A 239 8.24 6.54 14.99
N LEU A 240 9.31 6.75 15.77
CA LEU A 240 10.28 7.80 15.53
C LEU A 240 10.98 7.59 14.18
N ARG A 241 11.49 6.37 13.93
CA ARG A 241 12.10 5.99 12.65
C ARG A 241 11.13 6.18 11.48
N ILE A 242 9.85 5.88 11.66
CA ILE A 242 8.80 6.13 10.66
C ILE A 242 8.66 7.62 10.39
N ALA A 243 8.54 8.48 11.42
CA ALA A 243 8.40 9.92 11.22
C ALA A 243 9.61 10.54 10.48
N GLU A 244 10.82 10.11 10.80
CA GLU A 244 12.06 10.54 10.14
C GLU A 244 12.15 10.06 8.70
N SER A 245 11.67 8.83 8.44
CA SER A 245 11.72 8.22 7.12
C SER A 245 10.68 8.78 6.15
N PHE A 246 9.52 9.21 6.67
CA PHE A 246 8.37 9.65 5.89
C PHE A 246 7.93 11.08 6.29
N PRO A 247 8.75 12.12 6.04
CA PRO A 247 8.47 13.48 6.52
C PRO A 247 7.20 14.10 5.92
N LEU A 248 6.73 13.59 4.78
CA LEU A 248 5.53 14.05 4.07
C LEU A 248 4.36 13.07 4.17
N ILE A 249 4.37 12.16 5.15
CA ILE A 249 3.25 11.24 5.39
C ILE A 249 1.96 12.01 5.69
N GLU A 250 0.92 11.70 4.92
CA GLU A 250 -0.43 12.21 5.04
C GLU A 250 -1.37 11.17 5.66
N GLU A 251 -1.11 9.88 5.46
CA GLU A 251 -1.97 8.79 5.93
C GLU A 251 -1.14 7.70 6.61
N LEU A 252 -1.52 7.37 7.84
CA LEU A 252 -0.86 6.35 8.64
C LEU A 252 -1.86 5.28 9.10
N PHE A 253 -1.65 4.05 8.65
CA PHE A 253 -2.43 2.89 9.08
C PHE A 253 -1.59 2.02 10.00
N VAL A 254 -2.04 1.78 11.22
CA VAL A 254 -1.36 0.90 12.18
C VAL A 254 -2.21 -0.36 12.39
N ARG A 255 -1.62 -1.53 12.15
CA ARG A 255 -2.27 -2.83 12.31
C ARG A 255 -1.38 -3.73 13.17
N ASN A 256 -1.49 -3.58 14.49
CA ASN A 256 -0.72 -4.38 15.43
C ASN A 256 -1.48 -4.52 16.75
N GLN A 257 -1.69 -5.75 17.20
CA GLN A 257 -2.43 -6.06 18.43
C GLN A 257 -1.51 -6.36 19.62
N LYS A 258 -0.20 -6.45 19.40
CA LYS A 258 0.77 -6.75 20.45
C LYS A 258 1.03 -5.50 21.29
N GLN A 259 1.14 -5.73 22.60
CA GLN A 259 1.48 -4.69 23.59
C GLN A 259 2.95 -4.30 23.48
N GLN A 260 3.23 -3.01 23.63
CA GLN A 260 4.60 -2.50 23.76
C GLN A 260 5.26 -3.11 24.99
N ILE A 261 6.49 -3.59 24.83
CA ILE A 261 7.27 -4.21 25.91
C ILE A 261 8.02 -3.11 26.67
N ASN A 262 8.60 -2.16 25.96
CA ASN A 262 9.45 -1.12 26.53
C ASN A 262 8.64 0.13 26.89
N LYS A 263 7.59 -0.05 27.71
CA LYS A 263 6.83 1.09 28.22
C LYS A 263 7.77 1.94 29.08
N PRO A 264 7.91 3.25 28.81
CA PRO A 264 8.68 4.12 29.69
C PRO A 264 7.97 4.11 31.05
N ILE A 265 8.52 3.38 32.01
CA ILE A 265 8.15 3.54 33.41
C ILE A 265 8.41 5.02 33.71
N GLU A 266 7.42 5.70 34.28
CA GLU A 266 7.24 7.16 34.38
C GLU A 266 8.42 7.99 34.94
N LYS A 267 9.58 7.39 35.23
CA LYS A 267 10.63 8.01 36.07
C LYS A 267 12.06 8.02 35.52
N SER A 268 12.41 7.50 34.34
CA SER A 268 13.85 7.49 33.96
C SER A 268 14.26 7.79 32.51
N LYS A 269 13.35 7.85 31.53
CA LYS A 269 13.75 8.20 30.15
C LYS A 269 12.77 9.16 29.50
N LYS A 270 13.19 10.41 29.34
CA LYS A 270 12.45 11.40 28.53
C LYS A 270 12.54 10.97 27.08
N LEU A 271 11.44 10.45 26.53
CA LEU A 271 11.34 10.12 25.12
C LEU A 271 11.24 11.39 24.27
N SER A 272 11.76 11.32 23.06
CA SER A 272 11.61 12.40 22.07
C SER A 272 10.17 12.45 21.60
N ILE A 273 9.55 13.63 21.61
CA ILE A 273 8.20 13.79 21.06
C ILE A 273 8.25 13.61 19.54
N ILE A 274 7.52 12.62 19.03
CA ILE A 274 7.45 12.33 17.61
C ILE A 274 6.52 13.34 16.93
N LYS A 275 6.93 13.88 15.77
CA LYS A 275 6.14 14.86 15.02
C LYS A 275 5.75 14.30 13.67
N TYR A 276 4.47 14.41 13.33
CA TYR A 276 3.95 14.05 12.00
C TYR A 276 3.34 15.30 11.32
N PRO A 277 4.16 16.23 10.83
CA PRO A 277 3.68 17.56 10.42
C PRO A 277 2.67 17.56 9.28
N SER A 278 2.71 16.54 8.41
CA SER A 278 1.86 16.44 7.23
C SER A 278 0.66 15.49 7.39
N LEU A 279 0.50 14.88 8.57
CA LEU A 279 -0.50 13.84 8.79
C LEU A 279 -1.93 14.40 8.70
N LYS A 280 -2.75 13.80 7.86
CA LYS A 280 -4.16 14.15 7.66
C LYS A 280 -5.07 13.03 8.17
N GLN A 281 -4.64 11.77 8.09
CA GLN A 281 -5.45 10.62 8.48
C GLN A 281 -4.64 9.61 9.31
N LEU A 282 -5.22 9.16 10.41
CA LEU A 282 -4.64 8.16 11.30
C LEU A 282 -5.65 7.03 11.55
N PHE A 283 -5.27 5.80 11.22
CA PHE A 283 -6.10 4.61 11.39
C PHE A 283 -5.48 3.69 12.44
N LEU A 284 -6.12 3.61 13.61
CA LEU A 284 -5.78 2.72 14.73
C LEU A 284 -6.94 1.75 14.98
N ASN A 285 -7.49 1.19 13.90
CA ASN A 285 -8.48 0.13 14.02
C ASN A 285 -7.77 -1.20 14.23
N ASN A 286 -8.28 -2.00 15.17
CA ASN A 286 -7.74 -3.32 15.50
C ASN A 286 -6.30 -3.24 16.04
N THR A 287 -5.99 -2.18 16.79
CA THR A 287 -4.69 -2.00 17.44
C THR A 287 -4.76 -2.26 18.94
N CYS A 288 -3.61 -2.54 19.55
CA CYS A 288 -3.46 -2.50 21.00
C CYS A 288 -3.70 -1.08 21.57
N ILE A 289 -4.12 -1.00 22.84
CA ILE A 289 -4.31 0.26 23.57
C ILE A 289 -3.03 1.12 23.59
N ASP A 290 -1.86 0.50 23.64
CA ASP A 290 -0.57 1.18 23.70
C ASP A 290 -0.35 2.10 22.50
N TYR A 291 -0.88 1.75 21.34
CA TYR A 291 -0.82 2.58 20.14
C TYR A 291 -1.77 3.77 20.22
N HIS A 292 -2.93 3.64 20.88
CA HIS A 292 -3.77 4.79 21.17
C HIS A 292 -3.07 5.75 22.14
N GLU A 293 -2.40 5.24 23.18
CA GLU A 293 -1.57 6.08 24.05
C GLU A 293 -0.45 6.77 23.28
N GLN A 294 0.25 6.04 22.40
CA GLN A 294 1.35 6.58 21.59
C GLN A 294 0.93 7.82 20.79
N PHE A 295 -0.26 7.83 20.20
CA PHE A 295 -0.73 8.95 19.37
C PHE A 295 -1.56 9.99 20.13
N LEU A 296 -2.30 9.60 21.18
CA LEU A 296 -3.14 10.52 21.94
C LEU A 296 -2.37 11.28 23.02
N PHE A 297 -1.30 10.72 23.59
CA PHE A 297 -0.50 11.43 24.61
C PHE A 297 0.38 12.49 23.94
N ASP A 298 0.22 13.74 24.36
CA ASP A 298 1.01 14.87 23.84
C ASP A 298 2.49 14.83 24.25
N THR A 299 2.80 14.03 25.27
CA THR A 299 4.16 13.70 25.71
C THR A 299 4.88 12.69 24.81
N LYS A 300 4.14 11.94 23.97
CA LYS A 300 4.70 10.91 23.08
C LYS A 300 4.69 11.36 21.62
N THR A 301 3.60 11.98 21.17
CA THR A 301 3.43 12.41 19.77
C THR A 301 2.82 13.81 19.73
N SER A 302 3.23 14.62 18.76
CA SER A 302 2.58 15.88 18.42
C SER A 302 1.86 15.75 17.09
N LEU A 303 0.53 15.70 17.14
CA LEU A 303 -0.30 15.70 15.93
C LEU A 303 -0.40 17.12 15.34
N PRO A 304 -0.55 17.25 14.01
CA PRO A 304 -0.93 18.52 13.38
C PRO A 304 -2.41 18.79 13.60
N PHE A 305 -2.88 19.99 13.25
CA PHE A 305 -4.30 20.33 13.27
C PHE A 305 -5.05 19.63 12.12
N ASN A 306 -6.36 19.43 12.31
CA ASN A 306 -7.28 18.90 11.31
C ASN A 306 -7.03 17.42 10.93
N VAL A 307 -6.60 16.61 11.90
CA VAL A 307 -6.39 15.17 11.70
C VAL A 307 -7.71 14.43 11.79
N ARG A 308 -7.96 13.55 10.81
CA ARG A 308 -9.03 12.56 10.84
C ARG A 308 -8.52 11.28 11.50
N VAL A 309 -9.25 10.76 12.47
CA VAL A 309 -8.87 9.53 13.17
C VAL A 309 -9.93 8.45 13.00
N ASN A 310 -9.48 7.21 12.91
CA ASN A 310 -10.32 6.03 12.97
C ASN A 310 -9.85 5.12 14.10
N MET A 311 -10.66 4.98 15.15
CA MET A 311 -10.26 4.35 16.40
C MET A 311 -11.41 3.58 17.04
N GLN A 312 -11.11 2.65 17.95
CA GLN A 312 -12.13 1.99 18.75
C GLN A 312 -12.55 2.88 19.93
N TYR A 313 -13.85 3.14 20.06
CA TYR A 313 -14.39 4.03 21.10
C TYR A 313 -13.96 3.62 22.52
N GLY A 314 -14.06 2.33 22.84
CA GLY A 314 -13.74 1.81 24.16
C GLY A 314 -12.29 2.11 24.58
N LEU A 315 -11.35 1.95 23.66
CA LEU A 315 -9.93 2.22 23.90
C LEU A 315 -9.67 3.72 24.05
N VAL A 316 -10.31 4.57 23.24
CA VAL A 316 -10.20 6.04 23.38
C VAL A 316 -10.74 6.48 24.74
N LYS A 317 -11.89 5.96 25.16
CA LYS A 317 -12.48 6.26 26.48
C LYS A 317 -11.52 5.86 27.61
N GLN A 318 -10.87 4.70 27.51
CA GLN A 318 -9.89 4.25 28.50
C GLN A 318 -8.65 5.15 28.55
N VAL A 319 -8.00 5.40 27.41
CA VAL A 319 -6.77 6.21 27.31
C VAL A 319 -6.99 7.65 27.76
N THR A 320 -8.15 8.23 27.44
CA THR A 320 -8.51 9.59 27.84
C THR A 320 -9.06 9.70 29.26
N HIS A 321 -9.15 8.59 30.00
CA HIS A 321 -9.80 8.53 31.30
C HIS A 321 -11.22 9.14 31.28
N ASN A 322 -12.08 8.60 30.43
CA ASN A 322 -13.42 9.14 30.17
C ASN A 322 -13.39 10.61 29.71
N PHE A 323 -12.44 10.97 28.84
CA PHE A 323 -12.29 12.35 28.32
C PHE A 323 -12.00 13.38 29.41
N THR A 324 -11.20 13.01 30.42
CA THR A 324 -10.78 13.93 31.50
C THR A 324 -9.27 14.17 31.54
N SER A 325 -8.46 13.36 30.86
CA SER A 325 -7.00 13.37 30.95
C SER A 325 -6.32 14.58 30.29
N ASN A 326 -5.66 15.43 31.07
CA ASN A 326 -4.94 16.59 30.54
C ASN A 326 -3.83 16.21 29.53
N THR A 327 -3.19 15.06 29.68
CA THR A 327 -2.08 14.61 28.80
C THR A 327 -2.53 14.19 27.41
N THR A 328 -3.84 13.98 27.20
CA THR A 328 -4.38 13.65 25.87
C THR A 328 -5.13 14.80 25.23
N ARG A 329 -5.55 15.78 26.03
CA ARG A 329 -6.40 16.90 25.60
C ARG A 329 -5.81 17.68 24.42
N SER A 330 -4.51 17.95 24.43
CA SER A 330 -3.84 18.73 23.38
C SER A 330 -3.93 18.07 22.00
N ASN A 331 -3.68 16.77 21.91
CA ASN A 331 -3.80 16.05 20.65
C ASN A 331 -5.26 15.79 20.26
N CYS A 332 -6.13 15.49 21.23
CA CYS A 332 -7.56 15.33 20.97
C CYS A 332 -8.20 16.60 20.39
N ALA A 333 -7.79 17.78 20.86
CA ALA A 333 -8.29 19.06 20.36
C ALA A 333 -7.97 19.32 18.88
N LYS A 334 -6.93 18.68 18.34
CA LYS A 334 -6.47 18.84 16.95
C LYS A 334 -7.21 17.92 15.97
N ILE A 335 -8.01 16.99 16.47
CA ILE A 335 -8.79 16.05 15.66
C ILE A 335 -10.05 16.77 15.16
N ASN A 336 -10.32 16.71 13.85
CA ASN A 336 -11.47 17.34 13.20
C ASN A 336 -12.54 16.33 12.73
N PHE A 337 -12.21 15.05 12.74
CA PHE A 337 -13.12 13.97 12.42
C PHE A 337 -12.68 12.72 13.16
N ALA A 338 -13.62 12.06 13.84
CA ALA A 338 -13.34 10.83 14.55
C ALA A 338 -14.41 9.80 14.19
N ASN A 339 -14.01 8.78 13.45
CA ASN A 339 -14.81 7.58 13.27
C ASN A 339 -14.51 6.65 14.46
N LEU A 340 -15.42 6.60 15.42
CA LEU A 340 -15.26 5.84 16.65
C LEU A 340 -16.10 4.57 16.58
N ARG A 341 -15.48 3.48 16.11
CA ARG A 341 -16.17 2.19 16.02
C ARG A 341 -16.52 1.71 17.42
N LYS A 342 -17.83 1.54 17.67
CA LYS A 342 -18.31 0.86 18.88
C LYS A 342 -18.11 -0.65 18.69
N GLN A 343 -17.21 -1.25 19.45
CA GLN A 343 -17.35 -2.68 19.75
C GLN A 343 -18.49 -2.81 20.77
N MET A 344 -19.73 -2.89 20.28
CA MET A 344 -20.88 -3.10 21.14
C MET A 344 -20.97 -4.59 21.52
N LYS A 345 -20.69 -4.92 22.79
CA LYS A 345 -21.59 -5.80 23.54
C LYS A 345 -22.36 -4.88 24.49
N PHE A 346 -23.54 -4.43 24.07
CA PHE A 346 -24.46 -3.78 25.02
C PHE A 346 -25.11 -4.90 25.85
N PRO A 347 -25.27 -4.73 27.17
CA PRO A 347 -26.37 -5.40 27.84
C PRO A 347 -27.64 -4.91 27.14
N GLU A 348 -28.42 -5.84 26.60
CA GLU A 348 -29.83 -5.57 26.35
C GLU A 348 -30.41 -4.98 27.65
N TYR A 349 -31.30 -3.99 27.54
CA TYR A 349 -31.97 -3.27 28.65
C TYR A 349 -31.26 -2.02 29.22
N SER A 350 -31.58 -0.85 28.62
CA SER A 350 -32.00 0.32 29.39
C SER A 350 -32.76 1.30 28.49
N ASP A 351 -33.96 1.70 28.88
CA ASP A 351 -34.88 2.61 28.16
C ASP A 351 -34.40 4.07 28.01
N ASP A 352 -33.13 4.37 28.31
CA ASP A 352 -32.58 5.73 28.36
C ASP A 352 -31.51 6.00 27.28
N PHE A 353 -31.73 5.45 26.10
CA PHE A 353 -30.76 5.46 24.99
C PHE A 353 -30.57 6.87 24.36
N SER A 354 -31.59 7.73 24.44
CA SER A 354 -31.58 9.09 23.90
C SER A 354 -30.77 10.06 24.78
N THR A 355 -31.02 10.05 26.10
CA THR A 355 -30.33 10.90 27.08
C THR A 355 -28.84 10.55 27.17
N GLY A 356 -28.51 9.26 27.17
CA GLY A 356 -27.13 8.79 27.15
C GLY A 356 -26.37 9.20 25.88
N LYS A 357 -27.04 9.28 24.72
CA LYS A 357 -26.46 9.69 23.44
C LYS A 357 -26.16 11.19 23.38
N GLU A 358 -26.99 12.02 23.99
CA GLU A 358 -26.78 13.48 24.05
C GLU A 358 -25.68 13.87 25.04
N LEU A 359 -25.67 13.29 26.25
CA LEU A 359 -24.58 13.46 27.21
C LEU A 359 -23.25 12.99 26.64
N PHE A 360 -23.25 11.84 25.96
CA PHE A 360 -22.10 11.33 25.21
C PHE A 360 -21.60 12.33 24.16
N ARG A 361 -22.49 12.89 23.34
CA ARG A 361 -22.13 13.88 22.32
C ARG A 361 -21.57 15.15 22.95
N LYS A 362 -22.11 15.60 24.09
CA LYS A 362 -21.64 16.78 24.82
C LYS A 362 -20.21 16.57 25.35
N HIS A 363 -19.97 15.46 26.07
CA HIS A 363 -18.64 15.17 26.62
C HIS A 363 -17.56 15.00 25.54
N ILE A 364 -17.90 14.39 24.40
CA ILE A 364 -16.94 14.25 23.30
C ILE A 364 -16.71 15.61 22.63
N LYS A 365 -17.73 16.45 22.44
CA LYS A 365 -17.56 17.78 21.84
C LYS A 365 -16.61 18.68 22.64
N ASP A 366 -16.65 18.64 23.97
CA ASP A 366 -15.72 19.43 24.79
C ASP A 366 -14.26 18.98 24.63
N TYR A 367 -14.04 17.70 24.35
CA TYR A 367 -12.72 17.10 24.19
C TYR A 367 -12.22 17.07 22.74
N PHE A 368 -13.15 17.19 21.80
CA PHE A 368 -12.96 17.19 20.36
C PHE A 368 -13.76 18.36 19.74
N PRO A 369 -13.35 19.61 20.00
CA PRO A 369 -14.15 20.81 19.74
C PRO A 369 -14.48 21.03 18.27
N HIS A 370 -13.67 20.46 17.37
CA HIS A 370 -13.82 20.61 15.92
C HIS A 370 -14.26 19.33 15.21
N THR A 371 -14.63 18.29 15.97
CA THR A 371 -14.88 16.96 15.40
C THR A 371 -16.32 16.73 14.98
N GLN A 372 -16.49 16.34 13.71
CA GLN A 372 -17.68 15.60 13.28
C GLN A 372 -17.53 14.14 13.74
N ILE A 373 -18.53 13.64 14.49
CA ILE A 373 -18.54 12.29 15.08
C ILE A 373 -19.61 11.46 14.36
N ASP A 374 -19.18 10.38 13.71
CA ASP A 374 -20.06 9.36 13.12
C ASP A 374 -20.15 8.11 14.00
#